data_AF-A0A1M7ZVH1-F1
#
_entry.id   AF-A0A1M7ZVH1-F1
#
_cell.length_a   1.000
_cell.length_b   1.000
_cell.length_c   1.000
_cell.angle_alpha   90.00
_cell.angle_beta   90.00
_cell.angle_gamma   90.00
#
_symmetry.space_group_name_H-M   'P 1'
#
loop_
_entity.id
_entity.type
_entity.pdbx_description
1 polymer ?
#
loop_
_entity_poly.entity_id
_entity_poly.type
_entity_poly.pdbx_seq_one_letter_code
_entity_poly.pdbx_strand_id
1 'polypeptide(L)'
;MKLTENQKKAGIVITVISVITIGYFLFRKKPDSSTGFDDPTGNNDTGSNGSVSLFNAKNTADNLYALMDMFGTKEDEIVSELTNVTQTQFAQVIGAFGLKNYNSWTGGDDWGGSPLGLVGWLKQELGVTSEEYRTLKLKYPNYL
;
A
#
# COMPACT_ATOMS: atom_id res chain seq x y z
N MET A 1 -16.38 -10.10 -47.23
CA MET A 1 -16.85 -9.98 -45.83
C MET A 1 -16.73 -8.51 -45.44
N LYS A 2 -17.84 -7.79 -45.26
CA LYS A 2 -17.83 -6.38 -44.85
C LYS A 2 -17.73 -6.33 -43.32
N LEU A 3 -16.66 -5.71 -42.81
CA LEU A 3 -16.53 -5.39 -41.39
C LEU A 3 -17.42 -4.19 -41.08
N THR A 4 -18.36 -4.36 -40.15
CA THR A 4 -19.27 -3.33 -39.67
C THR A 4 -18.52 -2.26 -38.87
N GLU A 5 -18.96 -1.00 -38.98
CA GLU A 5 -18.28 0.21 -38.47
C GLU A 5 -18.03 0.23 -36.95
N ASN A 6 -18.66 -0.67 -36.19
CA ASN A 6 -18.55 -0.75 -34.73
C ASN A 6 -17.18 -1.25 -34.22
N GLN A 7 -16.36 -1.84 -35.09
CA GLN A 7 -15.01 -2.31 -34.73
C GLN A 7 -13.94 -1.20 -34.79
N LYS A 8 -14.24 -0.01 -35.33
CA LYS A 8 -13.25 1.09 -35.44
C LYS A 8 -13.06 1.89 -34.15
N LYS A 9 -13.96 1.80 -33.16
CA LYS A 9 -13.88 2.61 -31.92
C LYS A 9 -13.19 1.93 -30.73
N ALA A 10 -12.92 0.63 -30.79
CA ALA A 10 -12.26 -0.10 -29.70
C ALA A 10 -10.71 -0.01 -29.72
N GLY A 11 -10.13 0.57 -30.77
CA GLY A 11 -8.68 0.51 -31.02
C GLY A 11 -7.81 1.59 -30.38
N ILE A 12 -8.32 2.47 -29.51
CA ILE A 12 -7.56 3.67 -29.04
C ILE A 12 -7.37 3.75 -27.51
N VAL A 13 -7.93 2.84 -26.71
CA VAL A 13 -7.86 2.97 -25.23
C VAL A 13 -6.70 2.19 -24.57
N ILE A 14 -6.00 1.31 -25.30
CA ILE A 14 -4.99 0.43 -24.70
C ILE A 14 -3.57 1.05 -24.67
N THR A 15 -3.31 2.11 -25.42
CA THR A 15 -1.92 2.54 -25.68
C THR A 15 -1.28 3.39 -24.57
N VAL A 16 -2.03 3.90 -23.59
CA VAL A 16 -1.47 4.78 -22.54
C VAL A 16 -0.99 4.01 -21.30
N ILE A 17 -1.64 2.90 -20.93
CA ILE A 17 -1.29 2.15 -19.72
C ILE A 17 0.04 1.38 -19.92
N SER A 18 0.29 0.84 -21.12
CA SER A 18 1.49 0.04 -21.40
C SER A 18 2.80 0.85 -21.39
N VAL A 19 2.75 2.14 -21.72
CA VAL A 19 3.95 3.00 -21.77
C VAL A 19 4.42 3.38 -20.37
N ILE A 20 3.50 3.51 -19.40
CA ILE A 20 3.83 3.82 -18.00
C ILE A 20 4.50 2.61 -17.33
N THR A 21 4.01 1.39 -17.57
CA THR A 21 4.59 0.17 -16.96
C THR A 21 5.98 -0.13 -17.50
N ILE A 22 6.22 0.07 -18.80
CA ILE A 22 7.54 -0.13 -19.42
C ILE A 22 8.53 0.97 -19.00
N GLY A 23 8.07 2.23 -18.89
CA GLY A 23 8.88 3.33 -18.37
C GLY A 23 9.33 3.11 -16.93
N TYR A 24 8.44 2.57 -16.08
CA TYR A 24 8.76 2.24 -14.69
C TYR A 24 9.79 1.09 -14.60
N PHE A 25 9.68 0.06 -15.45
CA PHE A 25 10.62 -1.06 -15.44
C PHE A 25 12.00 -0.71 -16.02
N LEU A 26 12.08 0.18 -17.02
CA LEU A 26 13.36 0.61 -17.60
C LEU A 26 14.14 1.62 -16.74
N PHE A 27 13.49 2.33 -15.82
CA PHE A 27 14.15 3.22 -14.84
C PHE A 27 14.47 2.56 -13.49
N ARG A 28 14.16 1.27 -13.31
CA ARG A 28 14.55 0.53 -12.12
C ARG A 28 16.05 0.20 -12.21
N LYS A 29 16.88 1.08 -11.65
CA LYS A 29 18.31 0.82 -11.37
C LYS A 29 18.42 -0.54 -10.68
N LYS A 30 19.31 -1.40 -11.19
CA LYS A 30 19.60 -2.72 -10.62
C LYS A 30 20.06 -2.55 -9.17
N PRO A 31 19.53 -3.34 -8.21
CA PRO A 31 20.15 -3.42 -6.90
C PRO A 31 21.44 -4.22 -7.02
N ASP A 32 22.55 -3.61 -6.59
CA ASP A 32 23.81 -4.31 -6.38
C ASP A 32 23.59 -5.46 -5.39
N SER A 33 24.08 -6.64 -5.78
CA SER A 33 23.97 -7.85 -5.00
C SER A 33 24.83 -7.73 -3.75
N SER A 34 24.21 -7.53 -2.59
CA SER A 34 24.85 -7.83 -1.31
C SER A 34 24.13 -9.01 -0.67
N THR A 35 24.83 -10.14 -0.64
CA THR A 35 24.46 -11.32 0.13
C THR A 35 24.38 -10.96 1.62
N GLY A 36 23.17 -10.79 2.13
CA GLY A 36 22.87 -10.59 3.54
C GLY A 36 21.55 -11.28 3.83
N PHE A 37 21.50 -12.02 4.94
CA PHE A 37 20.36 -12.82 5.40
C PHE A 37 19.00 -12.19 5.05
N ASP A 38 18.12 -12.97 4.39
CA ASP A 38 16.72 -12.62 4.14
C ASP A 38 16.01 -12.40 5.49
N ASP A 39 15.94 -11.14 5.92
CA ASP A 39 14.98 -10.69 6.91
C ASP A 39 13.68 -10.34 6.16
N PRO A 40 12.64 -11.19 6.20
CA PRO A 40 11.38 -10.94 5.51
C PRO A 40 10.61 -9.74 6.09
N THR A 41 11.07 -9.17 7.22
CA THR A 41 10.42 -8.01 7.86
C THR A 41 11.00 -6.67 7.43
N GLY A 42 12.16 -6.67 6.75
CA GLY A 42 12.82 -5.44 6.29
C GLY A 42 13.27 -4.51 7.43
N ASN A 43 13.50 -5.04 8.63
CA ASN A 43 13.91 -4.27 9.82
C ASN A 43 15.44 -4.18 9.95
N ASN A 44 16.19 -4.28 8.85
CA ASN A 44 17.63 -4.04 8.86
C ASN A 44 17.91 -2.56 9.10
N ASP A 45 18.12 -2.22 10.37
CA ASP A 45 18.60 -0.93 10.86
C ASP A 45 20.09 -0.77 10.52
N THR A 46 20.42 -0.72 9.22
CA THR A 46 21.73 -0.26 8.75
C THR A 46 21.58 1.20 8.36
N GLY A 47 22.01 2.08 9.27
CA GLY A 47 22.14 3.51 9.02
C GLY A 47 22.95 3.77 7.74
N SER A 48 22.25 4.05 6.65
CA SER A 48 22.86 4.39 5.37
C SER A 48 22.77 5.91 5.17
N ASN A 49 23.92 6.55 5.37
CA ASN A 49 24.19 7.96 5.06
C ASN A 49 24.19 8.19 3.53
N GLY A 50 23.04 8.02 2.87
CA GLY A 50 22.88 8.27 1.44
C GLY A 50 21.54 8.90 1.17
N SER A 51 21.53 10.23 1.00
CA SER A 51 20.36 11.05 0.59
C SER A 51 19.04 10.56 1.19
N VAL A 52 18.80 10.91 2.45
CA VAL A 52 17.55 10.58 3.16
C VAL A 52 16.39 11.12 2.34
N SER A 53 15.73 10.24 1.59
CA SER A 53 14.33 10.44 1.25
C SER A 53 13.63 10.62 2.58
N LEU A 54 13.29 11.88 2.92
CA LEU A 54 12.69 12.21 4.20
C LEU A 54 11.40 11.40 4.30
N PHE A 55 11.38 10.42 5.21
CA PHE A 55 10.20 9.61 5.43
C PHE A 55 9.02 10.53 5.75
N ASN A 56 7.94 10.43 4.97
CA ASN A 56 6.76 11.26 5.15
C ASN A 56 5.59 10.39 5.61
N ALA A 57 5.40 10.37 6.94
CA ALA A 57 4.33 9.61 7.58
C ALA A 57 2.93 9.98 7.07
N LYS A 58 2.70 11.26 6.71
CA LYS A 58 1.41 11.73 6.20
C LYS A 58 1.13 11.18 4.80
N ASN A 59 2.14 11.15 3.94
CA ASN A 59 2.01 10.59 2.59
C ASN A 59 1.70 9.09 2.65
N THR A 60 2.41 8.33 3.49
CA THR A 60 2.12 6.91 3.72
C THR A 60 0.71 6.70 4.30
N ALA A 61 0.29 7.53 5.25
CA ALA A 61 -1.06 7.44 5.81
C ALA A 61 -2.17 7.73 4.79
N ASP A 62 -1.96 8.71 3.91
CA ASP A 62 -2.89 9.05 2.83
C ASP A 62 -2.97 7.95 1.78
N ASN A 63 -1.81 7.37 1.40
CA ASN A 63 -1.75 6.22 0.49
C ASN A 63 -2.50 5.02 1.08
N LEU A 64 -2.25 4.68 2.35
CA LEU A 64 -2.94 3.58 3.03
C LEU A 64 -4.44 3.81 3.06
N TYR A 65 -4.88 5.04 3.36
CA TYR A 65 -6.31 5.36 3.31
C TYR A 65 -6.88 5.15 1.91
N ALA A 66 -6.22 5.62 0.86
CA ALA A 66 -6.71 5.44 -0.51
C ALA A 66 -6.77 3.97 -0.97
N LEU A 67 -5.89 3.11 -0.44
CA LEU A 67 -5.90 1.67 -0.72
C LEU A 67 -7.02 0.92 0.02
N MET A 68 -7.49 1.47 1.13
CA MET A 68 -8.52 0.89 1.98
C MET A 68 -9.91 1.50 1.75
N ASP A 69 -9.99 2.78 1.36
CA ASP A 69 -11.24 3.52 1.11
C ASP A 69 -11.74 3.28 -0.33
N MET A 70 -11.78 2.01 -0.73
CA MET A 70 -12.27 1.61 -2.05
C MET A 70 -13.08 0.33 -1.95
N PHE A 71 -13.94 0.07 -2.96
CA PHE A 71 -14.72 -1.15 -2.96
C PHE A 71 -13.80 -2.37 -3.14
N GLY A 72 -13.62 -3.11 -2.04
CA GLY A 72 -12.67 -4.21 -1.93
C GLY A 72 -11.29 -3.75 -1.45
N THR A 73 -10.57 -4.65 -0.79
CA THR A 73 -9.23 -4.38 -0.26
C THR A 73 -8.15 -4.71 -1.29
N LYS A 74 -7.04 -3.97 -1.24
CA LYS A 74 -5.81 -4.35 -1.95
C LYS A 74 -4.73 -4.78 -0.97
N GLU A 75 -4.89 -5.97 -0.43
CA GLU A 75 -4.10 -6.48 0.70
C GLU A 75 -2.60 -6.47 0.38
N ASP A 76 -2.21 -6.92 -0.82
CA ASP A 76 -0.82 -6.93 -1.28
C ASP A 76 -0.21 -5.52 -1.36
N GLU A 77 -0.98 -4.53 -1.82
CA GLU A 77 -0.53 -3.14 -1.93
C GLU A 77 -0.38 -2.50 -0.53
N ILE A 78 -1.29 -2.81 0.41
CA ILE A 78 -1.23 -2.36 1.80
C ILE A 78 0.01 -2.93 2.49
N VAL A 79 0.28 -4.23 2.33
CA VAL A 79 1.46 -4.87 2.90
C VAL A 79 2.72 -4.26 2.30
N SER A 80 2.77 -4.09 0.97
CA SER A 80 3.93 -3.49 0.28
C SER A 80 4.23 -2.06 0.74
N GLU A 81 3.20 -1.23 0.94
CA GLU A 81 3.36 0.15 1.44
C GLU A 81 3.98 0.15 2.86
N LEU A 82 3.66 -0.88 3.67
CA LEU A 82 4.19 -1.06 5.01
C LEU A 82 5.52 -1.85 5.05
N THR A 83 5.89 -2.60 4.01
CA THR A 83 7.13 -3.42 4.01
C THR A 83 8.41 -2.61 4.19
N ASN A 84 8.43 -1.32 3.83
CA ASN A 84 9.60 -0.46 4.01
C ASN A 84 9.48 0.52 5.20
N VAL A 85 8.36 0.48 5.94
CA VAL A 85 8.11 1.35 7.09
C VAL A 85 8.62 0.66 8.35
N THR A 86 9.53 1.27 9.09
CA THR A 86 10.04 0.72 10.37
C THR A 86 8.98 0.81 11.46
N GLN A 87 9.18 0.10 12.57
CA GLN A 87 8.24 0.16 13.70
C GLN A 87 8.06 1.57 14.27
N THR A 88 9.14 2.34 14.41
CA THR A 88 9.08 3.73 14.89
C THR A 88 8.35 4.64 13.89
N GLN A 89 8.60 4.45 12.60
CA GLN A 89 7.91 5.18 11.54
C GLN A 89 6.42 4.83 11.49
N PHE A 90 6.05 3.57 11.73
CA PHE A 90 4.66 3.13 11.79
C PHE A 90 3.87 3.86 12.87
N ALA A 91 4.49 4.14 14.03
CA ALA A 91 3.89 4.99 15.08
C ALA A 91 3.54 6.39 14.55
N GLN A 92 4.44 6.97 13.74
CA GLN A 92 4.22 8.27 13.11
C GLN A 92 3.09 8.21 12.08
N VAL A 93 3.01 7.11 11.31
CA VAL A 93 1.91 6.88 10.35
C VAL A 93 0.57 6.74 11.07
N ILE A 94 0.49 6.00 12.17
CA ILE A 94 -0.72 5.89 13.00
C ILE A 94 -1.17 7.28 13.45
N GLY A 95 -0.24 8.10 13.95
CA GLY A 95 -0.54 9.47 14.37
C GLY A 95 -1.00 10.36 13.20
N ALA A 96 -0.36 10.23 12.04
CA ALA A 96 -0.69 11.01 10.85
C ALA A 96 -2.00 10.59 10.18
N PHE A 97 -2.40 9.32 10.31
CA PHE A 97 -3.65 8.80 9.78
C PHE A 97 -4.87 9.37 10.53
N GLY A 98 -4.75 9.53 11.84
CA GLY A 98 -5.82 10.07 12.68
C GLY A 98 -7.01 9.13 12.78
N LEU A 99 -8.22 9.70 12.89
CA LEU A 99 -9.48 8.96 12.87
C LEU A 99 -10.21 9.24 11.56
N LYS A 100 -10.71 8.19 10.92
CA LYS A 100 -11.51 8.25 9.68
C LYS A 100 -12.73 7.36 9.85
N ASN A 101 -13.91 7.74 9.32
CA ASN A 101 -15.06 6.88 9.54
C ASN A 101 -14.92 5.63 8.70
N TYR A 102 -15.31 4.51 9.29
CA TYR A 102 -15.25 3.23 8.63
C TYR A 102 -16.64 2.61 8.64
N ASN A 103 -17.17 2.36 7.46
CA ASN A 103 -18.41 1.63 7.27
C ASN A 103 -18.09 0.21 6.82
N SER A 104 -18.30 -0.77 7.70
CA SER A 104 -18.03 -2.18 7.42
C SER A 104 -18.91 -2.79 6.33
N TRP A 105 -20.02 -2.13 5.96
CA TRP A 105 -20.92 -2.60 4.92
C TRP A 105 -20.47 -2.18 3.51
N THR A 106 -19.78 -1.04 3.41
CA THR A 106 -19.31 -0.49 2.12
C THR A 106 -17.79 -0.52 1.96
N GLY A 107 -17.03 -0.72 3.04
CA GLY A 107 -15.56 -0.71 3.02
C GLY A 107 -14.97 0.68 2.82
N GLY A 108 -15.60 1.73 3.39
CA GLY A 108 -15.16 3.11 3.16
C GLY A 108 -15.70 4.13 4.17
N ASP A 109 -15.31 5.40 3.98
CA ASP A 109 -15.73 6.56 4.79
C ASP A 109 -17.12 7.09 4.36
N ASP A 110 -18.11 6.21 4.47
CA ASP A 110 -19.51 6.52 4.16
C ASP A 110 -20.31 6.91 5.41
N TRP A 111 -21.43 7.61 5.18
CA TRP A 111 -22.35 8.02 6.23
C TRP A 111 -22.87 6.82 7.05
N GLY A 112 -22.72 6.88 8.38
CA GLY A 112 -23.08 5.80 9.30
C GLY A 112 -21.91 4.92 9.76
N GLY A 113 -20.70 5.16 9.26
CA GLY A 113 -19.48 4.50 9.75
C GLY A 113 -19.07 4.94 11.17
N SER A 114 -18.24 4.13 11.82
CA SER A 114 -17.64 4.45 13.12
C SER A 114 -16.23 5.01 12.92
N PRO A 115 -15.79 6.03 13.69
CA PRO A 115 -14.44 6.55 13.58
C PRO A 115 -13.42 5.50 14.02
N LEU A 116 -12.55 5.07 13.10
CA LEU A 116 -11.46 4.13 13.35
C LEU A 116 -10.11 4.78 13.01
N GLY A 117 -9.08 4.46 13.79
CA GLY A 117 -7.70 4.75 13.44
C GLY A 117 -7.10 3.69 12.52
N LEU A 118 -5.86 3.90 12.08
CA LEU A 118 -5.19 3.02 11.11
C LEU A 118 -5.22 1.54 11.50
N VAL A 119 -4.95 1.23 12.78
CA VAL A 119 -4.98 -0.14 13.30
C VAL A 119 -6.37 -0.76 13.18
N GLY A 120 -7.43 0.04 13.41
CA GLY A 120 -8.80 -0.40 13.26
C GLY A 120 -9.15 -0.69 11.80
N TRP A 121 -8.78 0.22 10.91
CA TRP A 121 -8.94 0.06 9.46
C TRP A 121 -8.23 -1.20 8.95
N LEU A 122 -6.94 -1.38 9.24
CA LEU A 122 -6.18 -2.57 8.82
C LEU A 122 -6.81 -3.88 9.29
N LYS A 123 -7.39 -3.91 10.50
CA LYS A 123 -8.07 -5.10 11.03
C LYS A 123 -9.33 -5.46 10.25
N GLN A 124 -10.07 -4.45 9.79
CA GLN A 124 -11.32 -4.65 9.06
C GLN A 124 -11.04 -5.00 7.59
N GLU A 125 -10.09 -4.31 6.98
CA GLU A 125 -9.72 -4.44 5.58
C GLU A 125 -8.98 -5.73 5.27
N LEU A 126 -7.95 -6.06 6.06
CA LEU A 126 -7.16 -7.28 5.85
C LEU A 126 -7.80 -8.50 6.53
N GLY A 127 -8.61 -8.29 7.57
CA GLY A 127 -9.11 -9.36 8.42
C GLY A 127 -8.05 -9.91 9.38
N VAL A 128 -8.40 -10.06 10.67
CA VAL A 128 -7.45 -10.48 11.73
C VAL A 128 -6.82 -11.87 11.49
N THR A 129 -7.50 -12.72 10.71
CA THR A 129 -7.05 -14.08 10.42
C THR A 129 -6.26 -14.21 9.12
N SER A 130 -6.09 -13.14 8.35
CA SER A 130 -5.35 -13.19 7.09
C SER A 130 -3.85 -13.30 7.32
N GLU A 131 -3.15 -13.82 6.30
CA GLU A 131 -1.71 -13.98 6.33
C GLU A 131 -1.01 -12.62 6.33
N GLU A 132 -1.58 -11.66 5.62
CA GLU A 132 -1.15 -10.26 5.49
C GLU A 132 -1.21 -9.56 6.85
N TYR A 133 -2.35 -9.66 7.56
CA TYR A 133 -2.47 -9.07 8.89
C TYR A 133 -1.49 -9.72 9.88
N ARG A 134 -1.30 -11.04 9.82
CA ARG A 134 -0.29 -11.73 10.63
C ARG A 134 1.13 -11.26 10.34
N THR A 135 1.47 -11.05 9.08
CA THR A 135 2.78 -10.57 8.65
C THR A 135 3.05 -9.17 9.19
N LEU A 136 2.07 -8.27 9.06
CA LEU A 136 2.15 -6.92 9.64
C LEU A 136 2.25 -6.97 11.17
N LYS A 137 1.56 -7.89 11.83
CA LYS A 137 1.64 -8.06 13.29
C LYS A 137 3.03 -8.50 13.75
N LEU A 138 3.70 -9.38 13.00
CA LEU A 138 5.08 -9.77 13.29
C LEU A 138 6.04 -8.58 13.13
N LYS A 139 5.77 -7.71 12.16
CA LYS A 139 6.59 -6.52 11.90
C LYS A 139 6.34 -5.38 12.89
N TYR A 140 5.09 -5.20 13.32
CA TYR A 140 4.66 -4.13 14.22
C TYR A 140 4.04 -4.64 15.53
N PRO A 141 4.76 -5.47 16.31
CA PRO A 141 4.19 -6.14 17.49
C PRO A 141 3.72 -5.20 18.60
N ASN A 142 4.25 -3.96 18.63
CA ASN A 142 3.85 -2.96 19.63
C ASN A 142 2.54 -2.23 19.27
N TYR A 143 2.01 -2.43 18.05
CA TYR A 143 0.88 -1.66 17.53
C TYR A 143 -0.28 -2.51 16.97
N LEU A 144 -0.05 -3.77 16.54
CA LEU A 144 -1.03 -4.62 15.84
C LEU A 144 -1.42 -5.93 16.57
#